data_AF-A0A4C2A761-F1
#
_entry.id   AF-A0A4C2A761-F1
#
_cell.length_a   1.000
_cell.length_b   1.000
_cell.length_c   1.000
_cell.angle_alpha   90.00
_cell.angle_beta   90.00
_cell.angle_gamma   90.00
#
_symmetry.space_group_name_H-M   'P 1'
#
loop_
_entity.id
_entity.type
_entity.pdbx_description
1 polymer ?
#
loop_
_entity_poly.entity_id
_entity_poly.type
_entity_poly.pdbx_seq_one_letter_code
_entity_poly.pdbx_strand_id
1 'polypeptide(L)'
;MSLMIQLNRLASDLHRMETELVTALTHTNHGNISSLILTPKQLRPEIAKIRGHLPIGRALPVEDSDLLELYKIMSIQGIVAHGSVIFIIKLLLVNQKQFELFKILADPTDHSYTNRLANSTLLKKSQSTWFKPHQNQSHNQPYNQDSEV
;
A
#
# COMPACT_ATOMS: atom_id res chain seq x y z
N MET A 1 39.80 2.99 30.86
CA MET A 1 38.36 2.82 31.22
C MET A 1 38.23 1.61 32.12
N SER A 2 37.41 1.66 33.17
CA SER A 2 37.25 0.56 34.14
C SER A 2 36.53 -0.65 33.53
N LEU A 3 36.99 -1.87 33.84
CA LEU A 3 36.39 -3.15 33.44
C LEU A 3 34.90 -3.22 33.80
N MET A 4 34.53 -2.68 34.97
CA MET A 4 33.14 -2.66 35.43
C MET A 4 32.23 -1.83 34.51
N ILE A 5 32.75 -0.71 33.98
CA ILE A 5 32.01 0.13 33.02
C ILE A 5 31.81 -0.61 31.70
N GLN A 6 32.79 -1.40 31.26
CA GLN A 6 32.69 -2.21 30.05
C GLN A 6 31.66 -3.34 30.21
N LEU A 7 31.66 -4.04 31.34
CA LEU A 7 30.70 -5.12 31.63
C LEU A 7 29.26 -4.59 31.73
N ASN A 8 29.05 -3.44 32.39
CA ASN A 8 27.72 -2.84 32.48
C ASN A 8 27.19 -2.38 31.13
N ARG A 9 28.06 -1.85 30.25
CA ARG A 9 27.67 -1.50 28.88
C ARG A 9 27.28 -2.74 28.08
N LEU A 10 28.09 -3.80 28.14
CA LEU A 10 27.78 -5.05 27.46
C LEU A 10 26.45 -5.65 27.93
N ALA A 11 26.21 -5.69 29.25
CA ALA A 11 24.94 -6.18 29.80
C ALA A 11 23.75 -5.35 29.31
N SER A 12 23.88 -4.03 29.29
CA SER A 12 22.84 -3.12 28.77
C SER A 12 22.60 -3.31 27.27
N ASP A 13 23.65 -3.50 26.48
CA ASP A 13 23.54 -3.72 25.04
C ASP A 13 22.89 -5.06 24.73
N LEU A 14 23.24 -6.13 25.47
CA LEU A 14 22.60 -7.44 25.35
C LEU A 14 21.11 -7.37 25.68
N HIS A 15 20.75 -6.70 26.79
CA HIS A 15 19.35 -6.54 27.18
C HIS A 15 18.55 -5.71 26.17
N ARG A 16 19.17 -4.67 25.58
CA ARG A 16 18.56 -3.89 24.50
C ARG A 16 18.30 -4.76 23.28
N MET A 17 19.30 -5.54 22.83
CA MET A 17 19.15 -6.44 21.68
C MET A 17 18.06 -7.50 21.90
N GLU A 18 18.00 -8.10 23.09
CA GLU A 18 16.94 -9.03 23.46
C GLU A 18 15.55 -8.38 23.33
N THR A 19 15.39 -7.19 23.90
CA THR A 19 14.12 -6.45 23.88
C THR A 19 13.70 -6.09 22.46
N GLU A 20 14.65 -5.65 21.62
CA GLU A 20 14.40 -5.34 20.21
C GLU A 20 14.00 -6.57 19.41
N LEU A 21 14.68 -7.72 19.60
CA LEU A 21 14.35 -8.98 18.95
C LEU A 21 12.96 -9.48 19.35
N VAL A 22 12.66 -9.51 20.65
CA VAL A 22 11.34 -9.93 21.16
C VAL A 22 10.24 -9.03 20.60
N THR A 23 10.48 -7.72 20.55
CA THR A 23 9.54 -6.73 19.99
C THR A 23 9.30 -6.99 18.51
N ALA A 24 10.36 -7.17 17.72
CA ALA A 24 10.29 -7.45 16.28
C ALA A 24 9.52 -8.75 15.97
N LEU A 25 9.81 -9.82 16.72
CA LEU A 25 9.12 -11.10 16.59
C LEU A 25 7.66 -11.01 17.02
N THR A 26 7.37 -10.26 18.09
CA THR A 26 6.00 -10.02 18.55
C THR A 26 5.18 -9.31 17.47
N HIS A 27 5.70 -8.24 16.87
CA HIS A 27 5.03 -7.57 15.74
C HIS A 27 4.80 -8.53 14.57
N THR A 28 5.82 -9.32 14.22
CA THR A 28 5.74 -10.30 13.14
C THR A 28 4.67 -11.35 13.38
N ASN A 29 4.54 -11.85 14.62
CA ASN A 29 3.52 -12.82 14.99
C ASN A 29 2.10 -12.26 14.85
N HIS A 30 1.94 -10.95 15.03
CA HIS A 30 0.67 -10.24 14.76
C HIS A 30 0.49 -9.83 13.29
N GLY A 31 1.38 -10.25 12.39
CA GLY A 31 1.33 -9.93 10.97
C GLY A 31 1.78 -8.50 10.63
N ASN A 32 2.31 -7.74 11.59
CA ASN A 32 2.72 -6.35 11.43
C ASN A 32 4.24 -6.24 11.20
N ILE A 33 4.64 -5.41 10.24
CA ILE A 33 6.06 -5.17 9.98
C ILE A 33 6.64 -4.25 11.08
N SER A 34 7.62 -4.75 11.83
CA SER A 34 8.42 -3.91 12.73
C SER A 34 9.48 -3.14 11.93
N SER A 35 9.68 -1.87 12.26
CA SER A 35 10.77 -1.07 11.68
C SER A 35 12.16 -1.59 12.07
N LEU A 36 12.24 -2.42 13.12
CA LEU A 36 13.45 -3.14 13.50
C LEU A 36 13.84 -4.24 12.49
N ILE A 37 12.88 -4.72 11.68
CA ILE A 37 13.11 -5.72 10.61
C ILE A 37 13.32 -5.02 9.27
N LEU A 38 12.41 -4.11 8.93
CA LEU A 38 12.46 -3.37 7.66
C LEU A 38 11.94 -1.96 7.88
N THR A 39 12.80 -0.96 7.71
CA THR A 39 12.36 0.44 7.79
C THR A 39 11.63 0.86 6.51
N PRO A 40 10.69 1.83 6.57
CA PRO A 40 10.10 2.41 5.38
C PRO A 40 11.14 2.97 4.39
N LYS A 41 12.26 3.50 4.90
CA LYS A 41 13.36 4.00 4.06
C LYS A 41 14.00 2.88 3.23
N GLN A 42 14.22 1.70 3.83
CA GLN A 42 14.75 0.52 3.14
C GLN A 42 13.74 -0.10 2.17
N LEU A 43 12.43 0.01 2.46
CA LEU A 43 11.37 -0.50 1.58
C LEU A 43 11.26 0.30 0.27
N ARG A 44 11.51 1.62 0.31
CA ARG A 44 11.35 2.53 -0.85
C ARG A 44 12.02 2.05 -2.15
N PRO A 45 13.33 1.72 -2.17
CA PRO A 45 13.97 1.24 -3.40
C PRO A 45 13.39 -0.10 -3.89
N GLU A 46 12.96 -0.98 -2.98
CA GLU A 46 12.36 -2.27 -3.35
C GLU A 46 10.97 -2.08 -3.97
N ILE A 47 10.17 -1.16 -3.45
CA ILE A 47 8.89 -0.78 -4.05
C ILE A 47 9.07 -0.20 -5.45
N ALA A 48 10.08 0.65 -5.66
CA ALA A 48 10.40 1.18 -6.99
C ALA A 48 10.73 0.06 -7.99
N LYS A 49 11.51 -0.95 -7.57
CA LYS A 49 11.78 -2.14 -8.39
C LYS A 49 10.52 -2.93 -8.69
N ILE A 50 9.66 -3.17 -7.68
CA ILE A 50 8.40 -3.90 -7.84
C ILE A 50 7.49 -3.18 -8.86
N ARG A 51 7.37 -1.85 -8.77
CA ARG A 51 6.59 -1.04 -9.71
C ARG A 51 7.01 -1.26 -11.16
N GLY A 52 8.32 -1.32 -11.42
CA GLY A 52 8.86 -1.57 -12.76
C GLY A 52 8.52 -2.94 -13.35
N HIS A 53 8.06 -3.89 -12.52
CA HIS A 53 7.78 -5.28 -12.91
C HIS A 53 6.33 -5.69 -12.62
N LEU A 54 5.42 -4.73 -12.42
CA LEU A 54 4.01 -5.06 -12.17
C LEU A 54 3.37 -5.71 -13.40
N PRO A 55 2.52 -6.75 -13.21
CA PRO A 55 1.72 -7.30 -14.29
C PRO A 55 0.78 -6.25 -14.90
N ILE A 56 0.46 -6.40 -16.18
CA ILE A 56 -0.48 -5.53 -16.89
C ILE A 56 -1.84 -5.52 -16.16
N GLY A 57 -2.40 -4.33 -15.95
CA GLY A 57 -3.68 -4.12 -15.28
C GLY A 57 -3.64 -4.25 -13.75
N ARG A 58 -2.45 -4.37 -13.15
CA ARG A 58 -2.24 -4.32 -11.69
C ARG A 58 -1.53 -3.04 -11.28
N ALA A 59 -1.86 -2.53 -10.10
CA ALA A 59 -1.20 -1.39 -9.49
C ALA A 59 -0.93 -1.66 -8.01
N LEU A 60 -0.05 -0.86 -7.42
CA LEU A 60 0.02 -0.75 -5.98
C LEU A 60 -1.20 0.04 -5.46
N PRO A 61 -1.71 -0.28 -4.27
CA PRO A 61 -2.88 0.38 -3.67
C PRO A 61 -2.64 1.85 -3.28
N VAL A 62 -1.39 2.31 -3.30
CA VAL A 62 -0.98 3.63 -2.79
C VAL A 62 -0.04 4.30 -3.79
N GLU A 63 -0.12 5.63 -3.86
CA GLU A 63 0.76 6.47 -4.68
C GLU A 63 2.18 6.58 -4.09
N ASP A 64 3.13 7.07 -4.89
CA ASP A 64 4.55 7.13 -4.51
C ASP A 64 4.86 8.06 -3.33
N SER A 65 4.00 9.03 -3.07
CA SER A 65 4.11 9.95 -1.92
C SER A 65 3.90 9.24 -0.58
N ASP A 66 3.10 8.18 -0.55
CA ASP A 66 2.48 7.69 0.68
C ASP A 66 2.98 6.29 1.07
N LEU A 67 4.30 6.08 0.97
CA LEU A 67 4.96 4.82 1.33
C LEU A 67 4.63 4.34 2.75
N LEU A 68 4.36 5.26 3.68
CA LEU A 68 3.95 4.91 5.03
C LEU A 68 2.59 4.21 5.08
N GLU A 69 1.63 4.61 4.23
CA GLU A 69 0.35 3.91 4.13
C GLU A 69 0.53 2.52 3.52
N LEU A 70 1.37 2.42 2.48
CA LEU A 70 1.73 1.13 1.90
C LEU A 70 2.34 0.20 2.95
N TYR A 71 3.24 0.72 3.79
CA TYR A 71 3.88 -0.02 4.87
C TYR A 71 2.86 -0.56 5.91
N LYS A 72 1.79 0.19 6.20
CA LYS A 72 0.75 -0.21 7.17
C LYS A 72 -0.15 -1.34 6.67
N ILE A 73 -0.37 -1.45 5.36
CA ILE A 73 -1.27 -2.43 4.76
C ILE A 73 -0.57 -3.70 4.29
N MET A 74 0.77 -3.69 4.26
CA MET A 74 1.56 -4.89 4.02
C MET A 74 1.51 -5.81 5.24
N SER A 75 1.59 -7.11 5.00
CA SER A 75 1.66 -8.11 6.06
C SER A 75 3.00 -8.84 6.04
N ILE A 76 3.40 -9.35 7.19
CA ILE A 76 4.63 -10.13 7.35
C ILE A 76 4.33 -11.48 7.98
N GLN A 77 5.13 -12.48 7.61
CA GLN A 77 5.13 -13.78 8.22
C GLN A 77 6.58 -14.18 8.52
N GLY A 78 6.85 -14.61 9.76
CA GLY A 78 8.14 -15.15 10.16
C GLY A 78 8.14 -16.67 10.08
N ILE A 79 9.21 -17.25 9.53
CA ILE A 79 9.43 -18.70 9.50
C ILE A 79 10.84 -18.96 10.04
N VAL A 80 10.96 -19.89 10.99
CA VAL A 80 12.26 -20.36 11.46
C VAL A 80 12.61 -21.63 10.70
N ALA A 81 13.72 -21.61 9.97
CA ALA A 81 14.19 -22.75 9.20
C ALA A 81 15.72 -22.78 9.21
N HIS A 82 16.31 -23.96 9.43
CA HIS A 82 17.77 -24.18 9.35
C HIS A 82 18.61 -23.19 10.19
N GLY A 83 18.17 -22.87 11.41
CA GLY A 83 18.87 -21.93 12.29
C GLY A 83 18.78 -20.46 11.84
N SER A 84 17.93 -20.15 10.87
CA SER A 84 17.69 -18.80 10.37
C SER A 84 16.22 -18.40 10.56
N VAL A 85 15.97 -17.09 10.69
CA VAL A 85 14.62 -16.51 10.66
C VAL A 85 14.42 -15.86 9.30
N ILE A 86 13.39 -16.32 8.59
CA ILE A 86 13.00 -15.83 7.28
C ILE A 86 11.74 -15.00 7.43
N PHE A 87 11.79 -13.75 6.97
CA PHE A 87 10.64 -12.86 6.96
C PHE A 87 10.06 -12.78 5.54
N ILE A 88 8.82 -13.24 5.38
CA ILE A 88 8.07 -13.15 4.13
C ILE A 88 7.13 -11.96 4.23
N ILE A 89 7.38 -10.95 3.40
CA ILE A 89 6.56 -9.75 3.34
C ILE A 89 5.62 -9.86 2.14
N LYS A 90 4.32 -9.68 2.39
CA LYS A 90 3.26 -9.77 1.39
C LYS A 90 2.72 -8.38 1.09
N LEU A 91 2.77 -8.01 -0.18
CA LEU A 91 2.25 -6.77 -0.72
C LEU A 91 1.00 -7.06 -1.56
N LEU A 92 -0.10 -6.39 -1.24
CA LEU A 92 -1.34 -6.54 -1.99
C LEU A 92 -1.28 -5.69 -3.26
N LEU A 93 -1.71 -6.28 -4.38
CA LEU A 93 -1.88 -5.57 -5.65
C LEU A 93 -3.36 -5.35 -5.94
N VAL A 94 -3.71 -4.15 -6.37
CA VAL A 94 -5.06 -3.79 -6.78
C VAL A 94 -5.22 -3.88 -8.28
N ASN A 95 -6.46 -4.03 -8.74
CA ASN A 95 -6.78 -3.98 -10.15
C ASN A 95 -6.93 -2.52 -10.60
N GLN A 96 -6.37 -2.17 -11.75
CA GLN A 96 -6.54 -0.82 -12.34
C GLN A 96 -7.93 -0.60 -12.96
N LYS A 97 -8.80 -1.62 -12.96
CA LYS A 97 -10.18 -1.47 -13.42
C LYS A 97 -10.90 -0.39 -12.60
N GLN A 98 -11.59 0.48 -13.31
CA GLN A 98 -12.52 1.44 -12.72
C GLN A 98 -13.73 0.67 -12.21
N PHE A 99 -14.11 0.91 -10.96
CA PHE A 99 -15.33 0.36 -10.37
C PHE A 99 -16.36 1.48 -10.22
N GLU A 100 -17.57 1.24 -10.68
CA GLU A 100 -18.70 2.13 -10.38
C GLU A 100 -19.17 1.86 -8.94
N LEU A 101 -18.89 2.80 -8.03
CA LEU A 101 -19.41 2.75 -6.67
C LEU A 101 -20.84 3.31 -6.66
N PHE A 102 -21.82 2.44 -6.46
CA PHE A 102 -23.20 2.85 -6.23
C PHE A 102 -23.36 3.23 -4.76
N LYS A 103 -23.55 4.52 -4.49
CA LYS A 103 -23.92 4.99 -3.16
C LYS A 103 -25.41 4.73 -2.94
N ILE A 104 -25.74 3.80 -2.05
CA ILE A 104 -27.11 3.64 -1.57
C ILE A 104 -27.41 4.85 -0.67
N LEU A 105 -28.29 5.73 -1.13
CA LEU A 105 -28.86 6.78 -0.29
C LEU A 105 -30.04 6.12 0.46
N ALA A 106 -30.02 6.19 1.79
CA ALA A 106 -31.19 5.84 2.57
C ALA A 106 -32.33 6.77 2.14
N ASP A 107 -33.48 6.19 1.81
CA ASP A 107 -34.71 6.95 1.60
C ASP A 107 -35.06 7.60 2.94
N PRO A 108 -35.12 8.94 3.06
CA PRO A 108 -35.59 9.56 4.28
C PRO A 108 -37.04 9.12 4.47
N THR A 109 -37.26 8.20 5.41
CA THR A 109 -38.59 7.75 5.80
C THR A 109 -39.34 8.93 6.40
N ASP A 110 -40.07 9.66 5.55
CA ASP A 110 -41.10 10.56 6.02
C ASP A 110 -42.22 9.68 6.59
N HIS A 111 -42.45 9.80 7.90
CA HIS A 111 -43.58 9.18 8.56
C HIS A 111 -44.88 9.91 8.16
N SER A 112 -45.25 9.84 6.89
CA SER A 112 -46.59 10.19 6.43
C SER A 112 -47.05 9.19 5.37
N TYR A 113 -47.70 8.13 5.83
CA TYR A 113 -48.47 7.24 4.96
C TYR A 113 -49.62 8.04 4.36
N THR A 114 -49.49 8.51 3.11
CA THR A 114 -50.62 8.58 2.19
C THR A 114 -50.14 8.45 0.73
N ASN A 115 -50.50 7.31 0.13
CA ASN A 115 -50.78 7.11 -1.28
C ASN A 115 -49.90 7.86 -2.30
N ARG A 116 -48.79 7.22 -2.72
CA ARG A 116 -48.45 7.22 -4.15
C ARG A 116 -47.47 6.11 -4.52
N LEU A 117 -48.05 5.06 -5.09
CA LEU A 117 -47.41 4.08 -5.94
C LEU A 117 -46.93 4.79 -7.22
N ALA A 118 -45.69 5.29 -7.23
CA ALA A 118 -44.97 5.62 -8.48
C ALA A 118 -43.48 5.83 -8.21
N ASN A 119 -42.71 4.75 -8.38
CA ASN A 119 -41.42 4.77 -9.08
C ASN A 119 -40.43 5.90 -8.73
N SER A 120 -39.58 5.73 -7.72
CA SER A 120 -38.23 6.30 -7.79
C SER A 120 -37.25 5.66 -6.80
N THR A 121 -36.53 4.62 -7.23
CA THR A 121 -35.22 4.33 -6.65
C THR A 121 -34.24 5.38 -7.20
N LEU A 122 -33.97 6.44 -6.44
CA LEU A 122 -33.02 7.49 -6.82
C LEU A 122 -31.57 7.00 -6.60
N LEU A 123 -31.06 6.23 -7.56
CA LEU A 123 -29.62 5.91 -7.67
C LEU A 123 -28.89 7.13 -8.24
N LYS A 124 -28.26 7.95 -7.39
CA LYS A 124 -27.32 8.98 -7.85
C LYS A 124 -25.96 8.33 -8.14
N LYS A 125 -25.56 8.33 -9.42
CA LYS A 125 -24.20 7.97 -9.83
C LYS A 125 -23.21 8.98 -9.26
N SER A 126 -22.21 8.51 -8.54
CA SER A 126 -21.06 9.32 -8.13
C SER A 126 -19.82 8.67 -8.73
N GLN A 127 -19.19 9.35 -9.69
CA GLN A 127 -17.90 8.93 -10.22
C GLN A 127 -16.81 9.42 -9.27
N SER A 128 -16.13 8.49 -8.62
CA SER A 128 -14.92 8.77 -7.86
C SER A 128 -13.72 8.37 -8.72
N THR A 129 -13.04 9.37 -9.28
CA THR A 129 -11.79 9.16 -10.03
C THR A 129 -10.63 9.15 -9.05
N TRP A 130 -10.21 7.98 -8.59
CA TRP A 130 -9.00 7.85 -7.75
C TRP A 130 -7.70 7.75 -8.53
N PHE A 131 -7.74 7.70 -9.86
CA PHE A 131 -6.53 7.67 -10.67
C PHE A 131 -6.75 8.49 -11.94
N LYS A 132 -5.93 9.53 -12.12
CA LYS A 132 -5.79 10.21 -13.41
C LYS A 132 -4.72 9.45 -14.20
N PRO A 133 -5.06 8.73 -15.28
CA PRO A 133 -4.04 8.21 -16.17
C PRO A 133 -3.31 9.40 -16.81
N HIS A 134 -1.99 9.46 -16.67
CA HIS A 134 -1.17 10.32 -17.51
C HIS A 134 -1.33 9.85 -18.96
N GLN A 135 -2.11 10.59 -19.75
CA GLN A 135 -2.14 10.41 -21.19
C GLN A 135 -0.83 10.95 -21.75
N ASN A 136 0.04 10.05 -22.18
CA ASN A 136 1.18 10.40 -23.02
C ASN A 136 0.63 10.99 -24.32
N GLN A 137 0.77 12.31 -24.47
CA GLN A 137 0.52 12.99 -25.74
C GLN A 137 1.61 12.57 -26.74
N SER A 138 1.30 11.60 -27.60
CA SER A 138 2.04 11.38 -28.84
C SER A 138 1.80 12.59 -29.74
N HIS A 139 2.81 13.47 -29.84
CA HIS A 139 2.86 14.51 -30.85
C HIS A 139 3.02 13.83 -32.22
N ASN A 140 1.92 13.70 -32.96
CA ASN A 140 1.96 13.38 -34.38
C ASN A 140 2.35 14.66 -35.13
N GLN A 141 3.58 14.72 -35.66
CA GLN A 141 3.94 15.72 -36.67
C GLN A 141 3.36 15.29 -38.03
N PRO A 142 2.76 16.19 -38.82
CA PRO A 142 2.32 15.87 -40.15
C PRO A 142 3.51 15.82 -41.12
N TYR A 143 3.49 14.78 -41.94
CA TYR A 143 4.36 14.53 -43.08
C TYR A 143 4.18 15.65 -44.13
N ASN A 144 5.23 16.40 -44.44
CA ASN A 144 5.20 17.39 -45.51
C ASN A 144 5.78 16.75 -46.78
N GLN A 145 4.89 16.48 -47.75
CA GLN A 145 5.26 16.21 -49.13
C GLN A 145 5.42 17.54 -49.88
N ASP A 146 6.30 17.50 -50.88
CA ASP A 146 6.49 18.44 -51.99
C ASP A 146 7.51 19.57 -51.78
N SER A 147 8.67 19.42 -52.44
CA SER A 147 9.02 20.21 -53.62
C SER A 147 10.28 19.65 -54.28
N GLU A 148 10.11 19.01 -55.44
CA GLU A 148 11.10 19.01 -56.52
C GLU A 148 11.36 20.46 -56.95
N VAL A 149 12.64 20.84 -57.09
CA VAL A 149 13.36 21.34 -58.29
C VAL A 149 14.78 21.70 -57.87
#